data_AF-A0AAV5ZS85-F1
#
_entry.id   AF-A0AAV5ZS85-F1
#
_cell.length_a   1.000
_cell.length_b   1.000
_cell.length_c   1.000
_cell.angle_alpha   90.00
_cell.angle_beta   90.00
_cell.angle_gamma   90.00
#
_symmetry.space_group_name_H-M   'P 1'
#
loop_
_entity.id
_entity.type
_entity.pdbx_description
1 polymer ?
#
loop_
_entity_poly.entity_id
_entity_poly.type
_entity_poly.pdbx_seq_one_letter_code
_entity_poly.pdbx_strand_id
1 'polypeptide(L)'
;MKSRSGQAGFTLAEILVACAIISVGLVAVATGFGVGVDGVEAGRQQSTALFLAEQRMEQVKEMAIRQTDLGAVNHTNLAATEAYATISGAARYRRTTRICPGDAGCPALGGAPGVLVTVNVFYRPVTGRGVLTTERSVSLDVYLTSR
;
A
#
# COMPACT_ATOMS: atom_id res chain seq x y z
N MET A 1 -8.33 68.18 21.57
CA MET A 1 -8.19 66.88 22.26
C MET A 1 -8.97 65.84 21.46
N LYS A 2 -8.29 64.82 20.91
CA LYS A 2 -8.88 63.83 20.01
C LYS A 2 -9.43 62.69 20.90
N SER A 3 -10.75 62.54 20.97
CA SER A 3 -11.35 61.46 21.78
C SER A 3 -10.96 60.11 21.18
N ARG A 4 -10.47 59.19 22.01
CA ARG A 4 -10.24 57.80 21.64
C ARG A 4 -11.58 57.05 21.64
N SER A 5 -12.44 57.31 20.67
CA SER A 5 -13.65 56.50 20.45
C SER A 5 -13.24 55.19 19.76
N GLY A 6 -13.13 54.11 20.54
CA GLY A 6 -12.85 52.78 19.96
C GLY A 6 -12.43 51.68 20.92
N GLN A 7 -12.26 51.96 22.22
CA GLN A 7 -11.95 50.91 23.22
C GLN A 7 -13.24 50.47 23.93
N ALA A 8 -14.13 49.78 23.22
CA ALA A 8 -15.20 49.02 23.87
C ALA A 8 -14.65 47.60 24.12
N GLY A 9 -14.74 47.12 25.37
CA GLY A 9 -14.41 45.74 25.71
C GLY A 9 -15.43 44.76 25.11
N PHE A 10 -15.06 43.47 25.02
CA PHE A 10 -15.96 42.42 24.54
C PHE A 10 -17.10 42.17 25.54
N THR A 11 -18.31 41.97 25.02
CA THR A 11 -19.46 41.55 25.82
C THR A 11 -19.38 40.06 26.16
N LEU A 12 -20.02 39.67 27.26
CA LEU A 12 -20.08 38.26 27.67
C LEU A 12 -20.75 37.38 26.60
N ALA A 13 -21.77 37.90 25.92
CA ALA A 13 -22.43 37.22 24.81
C ALA A 13 -21.47 36.97 23.63
N GLU A 14 -20.64 37.95 23.25
CA GLU A 14 -19.64 37.76 22.20
C GLU A 14 -18.60 36.70 22.56
N ILE A 15 -18.13 36.68 23.82
CA ILE A 15 -17.18 35.65 24.27
C ILE A 15 -17.82 34.26 24.26
N LEU A 16 -19.08 34.13 24.69
CA LEU A 16 -19.81 32.85 24.61
C LEU A 16 -19.95 32.35 23.17
N VAL A 17 -20.30 33.25 22.24
CA VAL A 17 -20.38 32.93 20.82
C VAL A 17 -19.01 32.54 20.25
N ALA A 18 -17.95 33.28 20.59
CA ALA A 18 -16.59 32.95 20.17
C ALA A 18 -16.13 31.59 20.70
N CYS A 19 -16.38 31.29 21.98
CA CYS A 19 -16.09 29.99 22.58
C CYS A 19 -16.87 28.87 21.88
N ALA A 20 -18.15 29.08 21.54
CA ALA A 20 -18.95 28.12 20.81
C ALA A 20 -18.34 27.84 19.42
N ILE A 21 -17.98 28.87 18.65
CA ILE A 21 -17.35 28.73 17.34
C ILE A 21 -16.00 27.99 17.42
N ILE A 22 -15.14 28.39 18.38
CA ILE A 22 -13.84 27.76 18.61
C ILE A 22 -14.00 26.29 18.97
N SER A 23 -14.98 25.94 19.82
CA SER A 23 -15.22 24.55 20.21
C SER A 23 -15.56 23.66 19.01
N VAL A 24 -16.41 24.15 18.09
CA VAL A 24 -16.76 23.45 16.85
C VAL A 24 -15.53 23.27 15.96
N GLY A 25 -14.72 24.32 15.82
CA GLY A 25 -13.46 24.28 15.06
C GLY A 25 -12.46 23.27 15.63
N LEU A 26 -12.29 23.22 16.95
CA LEU A 26 -11.39 22.26 17.61
C LEU A 26 -11.84 20.82 17.41
N VAL A 27 -13.15 20.54 17.47
CA VAL A 27 -13.69 19.20 17.20
C VAL A 27 -13.38 18.77 15.76
N ALA A 28 -13.57 19.67 14.79
CA ALA A 28 -13.24 19.39 13.39
C ALA A 28 -11.75 19.04 13.23
N VAL A 29 -10.84 19.84 13.80
CA VAL A 29 -9.39 19.59 13.75
C VAL A 29 -9.01 18.27 14.43
N ALA A 30 -9.58 17.99 15.61
CA ALA A 30 -9.32 16.75 16.35
C ALA A 30 -9.71 15.51 15.53
N THR A 31 -10.85 15.56 14.83
CA THR A 31 -11.26 14.46 13.95
C THR A 31 -10.37 14.33 12.72
N GLY A 32 -9.89 15.44 12.17
CA GLY A 32 -8.98 15.48 11.02
C GLY A 32 -7.63 14.79 11.30
N PHE A 33 -7.08 14.94 12.51
CA PHE A 33 -5.84 14.26 12.88
C PHE A 33 -5.95 12.73 12.84
N GLY A 34 -7.07 12.17 13.29
CA GLY A 34 -7.29 10.72 13.26
C GLY A 34 -7.24 10.17 11.83
N VAL A 35 -7.89 10.87 10.89
CA VAL A 35 -7.86 10.51 9.46
C VAL A 35 -6.45 10.65 8.88
N GLY A 36 -5.71 11.70 9.27
CA GLY A 36 -4.33 11.92 8.83
C GLY A 36 -3.38 10.80 9.23
N VAL A 37 -3.45 10.34 10.48
CA VAL A 37 -2.60 9.23 10.98
C VAL A 37 -2.92 7.93 10.27
N ASP A 38 -4.21 7.60 10.10
CA ASP A 38 -4.64 6.41 9.35
C ASP A 38 -4.14 6.44 7.89
N GLY A 39 -4.11 7.63 7.27
CA GLY A 39 -3.57 7.83 5.93
C GLY A 39 -2.06 7.57 5.82
N VAL A 40 -1.26 8.07 6.77
CA VAL A 40 0.19 7.83 6.80
C VAL A 40 0.50 6.35 6.98
N GLU A 41 -0.21 5.67 7.88
CA GLU A 41 -0.02 4.24 8.12
C GLU A 41 -0.45 3.41 6.91
N ALA A 42 -1.55 3.76 6.24
CA ALA A 42 -1.95 3.13 4.99
C ALA A 42 -0.88 3.29 3.89
N GLY A 43 -0.31 4.49 3.75
CA GLY A 43 0.78 4.77 2.81
C GLY A 43 2.02 3.93 3.11
N ARG A 44 2.44 3.89 4.38
CA ARG A 44 3.58 3.08 4.84
C ARG A 44 3.39 1.61 4.48
N GLN A 45 2.20 1.07 4.72
CA GLN A 45 1.92 -0.33 4.44
C GLN A 45 1.91 -0.66 2.96
N GLN A 46 1.36 0.25 2.14
CA GLN A 46 1.36 0.12 0.69
C GLN A 46 2.78 0.18 0.12
N SER A 47 3.62 1.10 0.61
CA SER A 47 5.02 1.18 0.20
C SER A 47 5.79 -0.09 0.57
N THR A 48 5.61 -0.64 1.77
CA THR A 48 6.22 -1.92 2.14
C THR A 48 5.73 -3.06 1.25
N ALA A 49 4.43 -3.12 0.94
CA ALA A 49 3.89 -4.12 0.02
C ALA A 49 4.52 -4.02 -1.38
N LEU A 50 4.72 -2.79 -1.88
CA LEU A 50 5.38 -2.54 -3.15
C LEU A 50 6.85 -2.98 -3.12
N PHE A 51 7.61 -2.60 -2.10
CA PHE A 51 9.01 -3.05 -1.95
C PHE A 51 9.13 -4.57 -1.92
N LEU A 52 8.21 -5.27 -1.23
CA LEU A 52 8.20 -6.74 -1.22
C LEU A 52 7.84 -7.34 -2.59
N ALA A 53 6.96 -6.69 -3.35
CA ALA A 53 6.63 -7.11 -4.70
C ALA A 53 7.82 -6.88 -5.64
N GLU A 54 8.49 -5.73 -5.54
CA GLU A 54 9.69 -5.38 -6.31
C GLU A 54 10.86 -6.32 -6.00
N GLN A 55 11.12 -6.63 -4.73
CA GLN A 55 12.15 -7.61 -4.36
C GLN A 55 11.91 -8.96 -5.04
N ARG A 56 10.65 -9.40 -5.09
CA ARG A 56 10.30 -10.65 -5.78
C ARG A 56 10.46 -10.52 -7.29
N MET A 57 10.09 -9.37 -7.83
CA MET A 57 10.23 -9.08 -9.25
C MET A 57 11.70 -9.03 -9.69
N GLU A 58 12.57 -8.53 -8.82
CA GLU A 58 14.00 -8.50 -9.07
C GLU A 58 14.61 -9.90 -9.02
N GLN A 59 14.16 -10.76 -8.10
CA GLN A 59 14.52 -12.19 -8.13
C GLN A 59 14.11 -12.84 -9.45
N VAL A 60 12.90 -12.58 -9.94
CA VAL A 60 12.41 -13.09 -11.23
C VAL A 60 13.27 -12.62 -12.40
N LYS A 61 13.60 -11.32 -12.45
CA LYS A 61 14.46 -10.75 -13.49
C LYS A 61 15.87 -11.31 -13.44
N GLU A 62 16.43 -11.45 -12.26
CA GLU A 62 17.77 -11.99 -12.06
C GLU A 62 17.87 -13.42 -12.60
N MET A 63 16.87 -14.26 -12.29
CA MET A 63 16.76 -15.62 -12.82
C MET A 63 16.68 -15.62 -14.35
N ALA A 64 15.88 -14.73 -14.93
CA ALA A 64 15.74 -14.58 -16.37
C ALA A 64 17.00 -14.03 -17.06
N ILE A 65 17.85 -13.27 -16.34
CA ILE A 65 19.10 -12.73 -16.89
C ILE A 65 20.21 -13.78 -16.91
N ARG A 66 20.22 -14.70 -15.92
CA ARG A 66 21.27 -15.72 -15.76
C ARG A 66 21.22 -16.84 -16.80
N GLN A 67 20.05 -17.09 -17.41
CA GLN A 67 19.84 -18.16 -18.38
C GLN A 67 19.41 -17.60 -19.74
N THR A 68 19.70 -18.33 -20.81
CA THR A 68 19.27 -17.97 -22.17
C THR A 68 17.79 -18.31 -22.38
N ASP A 69 17.33 -19.40 -21.76
CA ASP A 69 15.92 -19.77 -21.65
C ASP A 69 15.30 -19.29 -20.33
N LEU A 70 13.96 -19.31 -20.25
CA LEU A 70 13.21 -18.91 -19.05
C LEU A 70 12.89 -20.08 -18.11
N GLY A 71 13.58 -21.21 -18.25
CA GLY A 71 13.30 -22.45 -17.51
C GLY A 71 13.49 -22.32 -16.00
N ALA A 72 14.39 -21.46 -15.53
CA ALA A 72 14.54 -21.18 -14.10
C ALA A 72 13.31 -20.51 -13.48
N VAL A 73 12.51 -19.76 -14.24
CA VAL A 73 11.32 -19.04 -13.74
C VAL A 73 10.18 -20.02 -13.52
N ASN A 74 10.23 -20.75 -12.40
CA ASN A 74 9.29 -21.78 -12.02
C ASN A 74 9.06 -21.82 -10.50
N HIS A 75 8.08 -22.61 -10.05
CA HIS A 75 7.72 -22.67 -8.63
C HIS A 75 8.67 -23.47 -7.74
N THR A 76 9.60 -24.23 -8.31
CA THR A 76 10.67 -24.90 -7.56
C THR A 76 11.68 -23.89 -7.04
N ASN A 77 12.03 -22.91 -7.87
CA ASN A 77 12.98 -21.85 -7.51
C ASN A 77 12.29 -20.64 -6.87
N LEU A 78 11.00 -20.45 -7.15
CA LEU A 78 10.23 -19.28 -6.76
C LEU A 78 8.88 -19.71 -6.15
N ALA A 79 8.84 -19.86 -4.82
CA ALA A 79 7.64 -20.20 -4.08
C ALA A 79 6.37 -19.49 -4.61
N ALA A 80 5.35 -20.29 -4.95
CA ALA A 80 4.07 -19.79 -5.45
C ALA A 80 3.30 -18.98 -4.40
N THR A 81 3.48 -19.32 -3.12
CA THR A 81 2.81 -18.66 -2.01
C THR A 81 3.73 -18.61 -0.81
N GLU A 82 3.81 -17.43 -0.21
CA GLU A 82 4.42 -17.16 1.08
C GLU A 82 3.33 -16.62 1.99
N ALA A 83 3.00 -17.37 3.03
CA ALA A 83 1.93 -17.02 3.95
C ALA A 83 2.33 -15.86 4.88
N TYR A 84 1.38 -15.38 5.67
CA TYR A 84 1.70 -14.45 6.75
C TYR A 84 2.72 -15.07 7.70
N ALA A 85 3.56 -14.22 8.28
CA ALA A 85 4.66 -14.60 9.17
C ALA A 85 5.77 -15.47 8.54
N THR A 86 5.71 -15.81 7.24
CA THR A 86 6.80 -16.58 6.59
C THR A 86 7.82 -15.69 5.89
N ILE A 87 7.47 -14.43 5.59
CA ILE A 87 8.38 -13.46 4.98
C ILE A 87 9.20 -12.78 6.10
N SER A 88 10.52 -12.93 6.06
CA SER A 88 11.44 -12.33 7.05
C SER A 88 11.26 -10.81 7.11
N GLY A 89 11.12 -10.26 8.31
CA GLY A 89 10.90 -8.82 8.54
C GLY A 89 9.53 -8.28 8.11
N ALA A 90 8.66 -9.12 7.54
CA ALA A 90 7.39 -8.69 6.94
C ALA A 90 6.22 -9.61 7.34
N ALA A 91 6.12 -9.97 8.63
CA ALA A 91 5.13 -10.94 9.12
C ALA A 91 3.65 -10.58 8.84
N ARG A 92 3.37 -9.29 8.61
CA ARG A 92 2.03 -8.74 8.31
C ARG A 92 1.67 -8.79 6.83
N TYR A 93 2.53 -9.36 6.00
CA TYR A 93 2.38 -9.47 4.56
C TYR A 93 2.39 -10.93 4.15
N ARG A 94 1.61 -11.27 3.13
CA ARG A 94 1.70 -12.53 2.40
C ARG A 94 1.90 -12.23 0.93
N ARG A 95 2.60 -13.11 0.22
CA ARG A 95 2.92 -12.92 -1.21
C ARG A 95 2.45 -14.13 -2.00
N THR A 96 1.88 -13.90 -3.16
CA THR A 96 1.61 -14.95 -4.15
C THR A 96 2.32 -14.59 -5.44
N THR A 97 3.02 -15.55 -6.00
CA THR A 97 3.62 -15.41 -7.33
C THR A 97 2.90 -16.36 -8.27
N ARG A 98 2.39 -15.83 -9.36
CA ARG A 98 1.77 -16.60 -10.44
C ARG A 98 2.70 -16.53 -11.65
N ILE A 99 3.09 -17.69 -12.15
CA ILE A 99 3.92 -17.82 -13.34
C ILE A 99 3.02 -18.39 -14.43
N CYS A 100 2.90 -17.66 -15.54
CA CYS A 100 2.07 -18.02 -16.67
C CYS A 100 2.98 -18.14 -17.90
N PRO A 101 3.48 -19.34 -18.22
CA PRO A 101 4.31 -19.54 -19.40
C PRO A 101 3.49 -19.37 -20.69
N GLY A 102 4.14 -19.02 -21.78
CA GLY A 102 3.55 -18.76 -23.09
C GLY A 102 3.01 -19.98 -23.83
N ASP A 103 2.88 -21.12 -23.14
CA ASP A 103 2.29 -22.32 -23.70
C ASP A 103 0.75 -22.23 -23.71
N ALA A 104 0.10 -23.21 -24.36
CA ALA A 104 -1.36 -23.27 -24.45
C ALA A 104 -2.06 -23.40 -23.08
N GLY A 105 -1.32 -23.60 -21.98
CA GLY A 105 -1.84 -23.68 -20.61
C GLY A 105 -2.11 -22.32 -19.96
N CYS A 106 -1.66 -21.21 -20.56
CA CYS A 106 -1.84 -19.86 -20.05
C CYS A 106 -2.79 -19.01 -20.93
N PRO A 107 -4.06 -18.80 -20.53
CA PRO A 107 -4.99 -17.99 -21.33
C PRO A 107 -4.59 -16.51 -21.40
N ALA A 108 -3.80 -16.02 -20.45
CA ALA A 108 -3.37 -14.62 -20.42
C ALA A 108 -2.40 -14.26 -21.56
N LEU A 109 -1.72 -15.25 -22.15
CA LEU A 109 -0.76 -15.04 -23.23
C LEU A 109 -1.24 -15.53 -24.59
N GLY A 110 -2.32 -16.31 -24.65
CA GLY A 110 -2.89 -16.77 -25.93
C GLY A 110 -1.90 -17.52 -26.83
N GLY A 111 -0.91 -18.20 -26.24
CA GLY A 111 0.16 -18.89 -26.98
C GLY A 111 1.34 -18.02 -27.41
N ALA A 112 1.43 -16.77 -26.95
CA ALA A 112 2.58 -15.90 -27.21
C ALA A 112 3.85 -16.43 -26.51
N PRO A 113 5.01 -16.47 -27.20
CA PRO A 113 6.25 -17.00 -26.62
C PRO A 113 6.79 -16.09 -25.52
N GLY A 114 6.98 -16.63 -24.32
CA GLY A 114 7.47 -15.87 -23.16
C GLY A 114 6.92 -16.41 -21.85
N VAL A 115 7.02 -15.62 -20.79
CA VAL A 115 6.44 -15.90 -19.48
C VAL A 115 5.90 -14.61 -18.89
N LEU A 116 4.64 -14.61 -18.45
CA LEU A 116 4.04 -13.54 -17.65
C LEU A 116 4.14 -13.93 -16.17
N VAL A 117 4.81 -13.11 -15.37
CA VAL A 117 4.90 -13.31 -13.93
C VAL A 117 4.13 -12.19 -13.22
N THR A 118 3.18 -12.60 -12.40
CA THR A 118 2.38 -11.71 -11.55
C THR A 118 2.77 -11.94 -10.09
N VAL A 119 3.16 -10.87 -9.41
CA VAL A 119 3.44 -10.88 -7.97
C VAL A 119 2.37 -10.04 -7.27
N ASN A 120 1.58 -10.69 -6.41
CA ASN A 120 0.64 -10.01 -5.54
C ASN A 120 1.13 -10.06 -4.10
N VAL A 121 1.16 -8.92 -3.43
CA VAL A 121 1.45 -8.81 -2.00
C VAL A 121 0.20 -8.32 -1.28
N PHE A 122 -0.28 -9.11 -0.32
CA PHE A 122 -1.48 -8.83 0.45
C PHE A 122 -1.12 -8.45 1.89
N TYR A 123 -1.87 -7.51 2.44
CA TYR A 123 -1.75 -7.07 3.83
C TYR A 123 -3.11 -6.68 4.39
N ARG A 124 -3.22 -6.72 5.72
CA ARG A 124 -4.41 -6.28 6.46
C ARG A 124 -4.17 -4.88 7.01
N PRO A 125 -4.94 -3.87 6.57
CA PRO A 125 -4.73 -2.50 7.00
C PRO A 125 -4.72 -2.34 8.52
N VAL A 126 -3.80 -1.52 9.04
CA VAL A 126 -3.79 -1.09 10.45
C VAL A 126 -4.28 0.35 10.49
N THR A 127 -5.23 0.60 11.39
CA THR A 127 -5.81 1.91 11.66
C THR A 127 -5.70 2.21 13.15
N GLY A 128 -5.96 3.44 13.56
CA GLY A 128 -6.04 3.84 14.97
C GLY A 128 -7.11 3.08 15.77
N ARG A 129 -8.02 2.36 15.10
CA ARG A 129 -9.06 1.50 15.71
C ARG A 129 -8.71 0.01 15.70
N GLY A 130 -7.53 -0.36 15.19
CA GLY A 130 -7.07 -1.73 15.09
C GLY A 130 -6.86 -2.23 13.65
N VAL A 131 -6.85 -3.55 13.50
CA VAL A 131 -6.55 -4.23 12.23
C VAL A 131 -7.83 -4.59 11.50
N LEU A 132 -7.93 -4.24 10.22
CA LEU A 132 -9.06 -4.64 9.37
C LEU A 132 -8.96 -6.13 8.97
N THR A 133 -10.10 -6.79 8.83
CA THR A 133 -10.18 -8.20 8.39
C THR A 133 -10.05 -8.34 6.86
N THR A 134 -10.46 -7.32 6.11
CA THR A 134 -10.35 -7.26 4.65
C THR A 134 -8.92 -6.96 4.23
N GLU A 135 -8.39 -7.79 3.33
CA GLU A 135 -7.05 -7.58 2.77
C GLU A 135 -7.05 -6.48 1.70
N ARG A 136 -5.93 -5.78 1.62
CA ARG A 136 -5.54 -4.97 0.47
C ARG A 136 -4.35 -5.63 -0.22
N SER A 137 -4.21 -5.38 -1.51
CA SER A 137 -3.12 -5.94 -2.29
C SER A 137 -2.44 -4.90 -3.18
N VAL A 138 -1.16 -5.14 -3.44
CA VAL A 138 -0.38 -4.50 -4.52
C VAL A 138 0.01 -5.60 -5.50
N SER A 139 -0.15 -5.33 -6.78
CA SER A 139 0.11 -6.28 -7.88
C SER A 139 1.14 -5.70 -8.83
N LEU A 140 2.16 -6.47 -9.15
CA LEU A 140 3.14 -6.15 -10.19
C LEU A 140 3.19 -7.29 -11.20
N ASP A 141 3.16 -6.93 -12.48
CA ASP A 141 3.25 -7.86 -13.59
C ASP A 141 4.51 -7.57 -14.41
N VAL A 142 5.19 -8.63 -14.85
CA VAL A 142 6.27 -8.54 -15.84
C VAL A 142 6.08 -9.58 -16.92
N TYR A 143 6.26 -9.16 -18.15
CA TYR A 143 6.38 -10.05 -19.29
C TYR A 143 7.85 -10.25 -19.64
N LEU A 144 8.27 -11.51 -19.74
CA LEU A 144 9.64 -11.90 -20.06
C LEU A 144 9.64 -12.69 -21.37
N THR A 145 10.66 -12.44 -22.19
CA THR A 145 10.96 -13.23 -23.38
C THR A 145 12.35 -13.83 -23.23
N SER A 146 12.56 -15.03 -23.80
CA SER A 146 13.90 -15.58 -23.96
C SER A 146 14.73 -14.71 -24.91
N ARG A 147 16.06 -14.83 -24.80
CA ARG A 147 17.03 -14.08 -25.60
C ARG A 147 17.39 -14.78 -26.89
#